data_AF-A0A5D2PEG8-F1
#
_entry.id   AF-A0A5D2PEG8-F1
#
_cell.length_a   1.000
_cell.length_b   1.000
_cell.length_c   1.000
_cell.angle_alpha   90.00
_cell.angle_beta   90.00
_cell.angle_gamma   90.00
#
_symmetry.space_group_name_H-M   'P 1'
#
loop_
_entity.id
_entity.type
_entity.pdbx_description
1 polymer ?
#
loop_
_entity_poly.entity_id
_entity_poly.type
_entity_poly.pdbx_seq_one_letter_code
_entity_poly.pdbx_strand_id
1 'polypeptide(L)'
;MAFDLKVEKPRKKTTTGNDKELIELKFHIYDGTDIAHNTYTSSMTVANLKPKIVAEWPREKTVTPKSINDLKLIHAGKVLENNKTLADFRITFDELPIDFIIMHVVVQLATTKKKTEKSKEDVQKLNSCGCVIL
;
A
#
# COMPACT_ATOMS: atom_id res chain seq x y z
N MET A 1 -7.19 17.80 -44.43
CA MET A 1 -7.61 17.44 -43.07
C MET A 1 -6.71 16.30 -42.61
N ALA A 2 -5.61 16.62 -41.94
CA ALA A 2 -4.68 15.62 -41.44
C ALA A 2 -5.11 15.27 -40.02
N PHE A 3 -5.38 13.99 -39.77
CA PHE A 3 -5.66 13.47 -38.44
C PHE A 3 -4.33 13.28 -37.71
N ASP A 4 -4.18 13.99 -36.60
CA ASP A 4 -3.08 13.81 -35.65
C ASP A 4 -3.11 12.38 -35.08
N LEU A 5 -2.17 11.55 -35.53
CA LEU A 5 -1.88 10.27 -34.92
C LEU A 5 -1.09 10.54 -33.63
N LYS A 6 -1.80 10.71 -32.51
CA LYS A 6 -1.17 10.75 -31.19
C LYS A 6 -0.51 9.39 -30.94
N VAL A 7 0.80 9.34 -31.11
CA VAL A 7 1.67 8.23 -30.70
C VAL A 7 1.47 7.98 -29.20
N GLU A 8 0.66 6.97 -28.90
CA GLU A 8 0.61 6.31 -27.59
C GLU A 8 2.03 5.81 -27.27
N LYS A 9 2.61 6.31 -26.17
CA LYS A 9 3.90 5.82 -25.67
C LYS A 9 3.78 4.32 -25.38
N PRO A 10 4.67 3.47 -25.91
CA PRO A 10 4.67 2.06 -25.54
C PRO A 10 4.98 1.94 -24.04
N ARG A 11 4.03 1.39 -23.27
CA ARG A 11 4.31 0.80 -21.95
C ARG A 11 5.44 -0.19 -22.16
N LYS A 12 6.58 0.07 -21.52
CA LYS A 12 7.73 -0.84 -21.52
C LYS A 12 7.29 -2.18 -20.92
N LYS A 13 6.96 -3.15 -21.79
CA LYS A 13 7.00 -4.57 -21.43
C LYS A 13 8.46 -4.97 -21.35
N THR A 14 9.03 -4.92 -20.15
CA THR A 14 10.30 -5.58 -19.86
C THR A 14 10.00 -7.02 -19.48
N THR A 15 9.94 -7.88 -20.48
CA THR A 15 10.12 -9.32 -20.33
C THR A 15 11.62 -9.60 -20.34
N THR A 16 12.20 -9.99 -19.21
CA THR A 16 13.56 -10.55 -19.16
C THR A 16 13.60 -11.61 -18.07
N GLY A 17 13.88 -12.85 -18.49
CA GLY A 17 13.96 -14.02 -17.63
C GLY A 17 14.99 -13.86 -16.51
N ASN A 18 14.48 -13.82 -15.30
CA ASN A 18 15.05 -14.39 -14.09
C ASN A 18 13.81 -14.78 -13.28
N ASP A 19 13.79 -16.01 -12.81
CA ASP A 19 12.85 -16.73 -11.93
C ASP A 19 12.62 -16.06 -10.56
N LYS A 20 12.76 -14.74 -10.49
CA LYS A 20 12.30 -13.90 -9.40
C LYS A 20 10.81 -13.69 -9.62
N GLU A 21 10.01 -14.45 -8.90
CA GLU A 21 8.56 -14.25 -8.86
C GLU A 21 8.26 -12.77 -8.60
N LEU A 22 7.76 -12.10 -9.63
CA LEU A 22 7.46 -10.68 -9.60
C LEU A 22 6.00 -10.50 -9.20
N ILE A 23 5.74 -9.51 -8.34
CA ILE A 23 4.42 -9.18 -7.84
C ILE A 23 4.14 -7.72 -8.21
N GLU A 24 3.06 -7.49 -8.93
CA GLU A 24 2.58 -6.13 -9.18
C GLU A 24 1.83 -5.63 -7.95
N LEU A 25 2.18 -4.44 -7.46
CA LEU A 25 1.57 -3.83 -6.28
C LEU A 25 0.97 -2.48 -6.64
N LYS A 26 -0.20 -2.22 -6.07
CA LYS A 26 -0.88 -0.93 -6.12
C LYS A 26 -1.09 -0.40 -4.70
N PHE A 27 -0.78 0.87 -4.48
CA PHE A 27 -0.85 1.47 -3.14
C PHE A 27 -2.01 2.46 -3.02
N HIS A 28 -3.04 2.07 -2.28
CA HIS A 28 -4.22 2.87 -1.99
C HIS A 28 -4.02 3.73 -0.74
N ILE A 29 -4.25 5.04 -0.81
CA ILE A 29 -4.11 5.96 0.32
C ILE A 29 -5.47 6.41 0.86
N TYR A 30 -5.46 7.15 1.98
CA TYR A 30 -6.64 7.58 2.73
C TYR A 30 -7.70 8.37 1.94
N ASP A 31 -7.34 8.94 0.79
CA ASP A 31 -8.23 9.77 -0.03
C ASP A 31 -8.91 9.00 -1.16
N GLY A 32 -8.68 7.70 -1.28
CA GLY A 32 -9.22 6.88 -2.36
C GLY A 32 -8.30 6.79 -3.59
N THR A 33 -7.19 7.52 -3.62
CA THR A 33 -6.24 7.54 -4.75
C THR A 33 -5.23 6.42 -4.62
N ASP A 34 -4.75 5.96 -5.78
CA ASP A 34 -3.64 5.01 -5.86
C ASP A 34 -2.37 5.73 -6.33
N ILE A 35 -1.30 5.66 -5.55
CA ILE A 35 -0.12 6.54 -5.72
C ILE A 35 1.07 5.88 -6.41
N ALA A 36 1.10 4.55 -6.47
CA ALA A 36 2.16 3.81 -7.14
C ALA A 36 1.60 2.48 -7.64
N HIS A 37 1.93 2.15 -8.89
CA HIS A 37 1.59 0.90 -9.54
C HIS A 37 2.86 0.35 -10.19
N ASN A 38 3.54 -0.55 -9.48
CA ASN A 38 4.87 -1.03 -9.85
C ASN A 38 5.01 -2.51 -9.54
N THR A 39 5.97 -3.14 -10.20
CA THR A 39 6.30 -4.54 -9.99
C THR A 39 7.52 -4.68 -9.07
N TYR A 40 7.43 -5.56 -8.09
CA TYR A 40 8.45 -5.83 -7.09
C TYR A 40 8.79 -7.32 -7.04
N THR A 41 9.98 -7.67 -6.57
CA THR A 41 10.36 -9.08 -6.37
C THR A 41 9.70 -9.66 -5.12
N SER A 42 9.20 -10.89 -5.16
CA SER A 42 8.54 -11.54 -4.02
C SER A 42 9.41 -11.64 -2.76
N SER A 43 10.73 -11.77 -2.94
CA SER A 43 11.73 -11.75 -1.86
C SER A 43 11.97 -10.38 -1.22
N MET A 44 11.37 -9.31 -1.77
CA MET A 44 11.53 -7.96 -1.22
C MET A 44 10.83 -7.86 0.13
N THR A 45 11.53 -7.32 1.13
CA THR A 45 10.96 -7.07 2.45
C THR A 45 10.15 -5.79 2.47
N VAL A 46 9.19 -5.73 3.39
CA VAL A 46 8.39 -4.53 3.65
C VAL A 46 9.27 -3.35 4.05
N ALA A 47 10.36 -3.59 4.79
CA ALA A 47 11.35 -2.57 5.12
C ALA A 47 11.94 -1.87 3.89
N ASN A 48 12.19 -2.62 2.81
CA ASN A 48 12.73 -2.08 1.56
C ASN A 48 11.63 -1.50 0.66
N LEU A 49 10.38 -1.94 0.83
CA LEU A 49 9.24 -1.43 0.07
C LEU A 49 8.84 -0.02 0.51
N LYS A 50 8.71 0.21 1.82
CA LYS A 50 8.29 1.51 2.38
C LYS A 50 9.09 2.72 1.88
N PRO A 51 10.44 2.73 1.81
CA PRO A 51 11.18 3.89 1.30
C PRO A 51 10.85 4.19 -0.18
N LYS A 52 10.52 3.18 -0.99
CA LYS A 52 10.08 3.42 -2.37
C LYS A 52 8.74 4.13 -2.43
N ILE A 53 7.80 3.75 -1.56
CA ILE A 53 6.50 4.42 -1.42
C ILE A 53 6.70 5.88 -0.96
N VAL A 54 7.63 6.15 -0.03
CA VAL A 54 7.96 7.52 0.37
C VAL A 54 8.52 8.33 -0.80
N ALA A 55 9.39 7.74 -1.61
CA ALA A 55 10.00 8.41 -2.76
C ALA A 55 8.98 8.74 -3.87
N GLU A 56 8.00 7.86 -4.07
CA GLU A 56 6.90 8.04 -5.03
C GLU A 56 5.69 8.77 -4.43
N TRP A 57 5.80 9.24 -3.18
CA TRP A 57 4.68 9.87 -2.51
C TRP A 57 4.28 11.18 -3.20
N PRO A 58 3.00 11.37 -3.55
CA PRO A 58 2.54 12.61 -4.18
C PRO A 58 2.69 13.80 -3.24
N ARG A 59 3.42 14.82 -3.71
CA ARG A 59 3.74 16.04 -2.93
C ARG A 59 2.54 16.94 -2.66
N GLU A 60 1.47 16.76 -3.42
CA GLU A 60 0.22 17.50 -3.31
C GLU A 60 -0.70 17.00 -2.18
N LYS A 61 -0.31 15.93 -1.46
CA LYS A 61 -1.11 15.40 -0.35
C LYS A 61 -0.81 16.11 0.96
N THR A 62 -1.87 16.41 1.70
CA THR A 62 -1.80 17.08 3.01
C THR A 62 -1.06 16.25 4.06
N VAL A 63 -1.15 14.92 3.95
CA VAL A 63 -0.46 13.98 4.84
C VAL A 63 0.74 13.39 4.10
N THR A 64 1.94 13.81 4.51
CA THR A 64 3.20 13.31 3.96
C THR A 64 3.98 12.56 5.05
N PRO A 65 4.44 11.33 4.81
CA PRO A 65 5.28 10.60 5.75
C PRO A 65 6.62 11.32 5.93
N LYS A 66 7.04 11.58 7.16
CA LYS A 66 8.37 12.16 7.47
C LYS A 66 9.43 11.07 7.55
N SER A 67 9.03 9.89 8.01
CA SER A 67 9.86 8.70 8.15
C SER A 67 9.16 7.46 7.63
N ILE A 68 9.95 6.45 7.29
CA ILE A 68 9.50 5.08 6.96
C ILE A 68 8.64 4.49 8.09
N ASN A 69 8.90 4.88 9.34
CA ASN A 69 8.14 4.42 10.51
C ASN A 69 6.74 5.03 10.61
N ASP A 70 6.51 6.18 9.97
CA ASP A 70 5.18 6.79 9.92
C ASP A 70 4.26 6.03 8.94
N LEU A 71 4.82 5.13 8.12
CA LEU A 71 4.05 4.33 7.17
C LEU A 71 3.64 2.98 7.74
N LYS A 72 2.34 2.71 7.67
CA LYS A 72 1.74 1.40 7.89
C LYS A 72 1.16 0.89 6.58
N LEU A 73 1.64 -0.29 6.19
CA LEU A 73 1.11 -1.04 5.06
C LEU A 73 0.08 -2.02 5.59
N ILE A 74 -1.07 -2.10 4.93
CA ILE A 74 -2.17 -2.99 5.31
C ILE A 74 -2.58 -3.80 4.08
N HIS A 75 -2.64 -5.11 4.22
CA HIS A 75 -3.14 -6.02 3.20
C HIS A 75 -4.04 -7.07 3.86
N ALA A 76 -5.20 -7.34 3.25
CA ALA A 76 -6.23 -8.25 3.77
C ALA A 76 -6.53 -8.08 5.28
N GLY A 77 -6.65 -6.81 5.72
CA GLY A 77 -6.96 -6.47 7.11
C GLY A 77 -5.81 -6.64 8.11
N LYS A 78 -4.60 -7.05 7.66
CA LYS A 78 -3.42 -7.18 8.52
C LYS A 78 -2.41 -6.08 8.21
N VAL A 79 -1.83 -5.51 9.27
CA VAL A 79 -0.69 -4.58 9.14
C VAL A 79 0.57 -5.40 8.84
N LEU A 80 1.31 -5.02 7.80
CA LEU A 80 2.52 -5.70 7.36
C LEU A 80 3.70 -5.34 8.27
N GLU A 81 4.42 -6.37 8.72
CA GLU A 81 5.64 -6.24 9.51
C GLU A 81 6.87 -6.04 8.61
N ASN A 82 7.84 -5.23 9.06
CA ASN A 82 9.02 -4.83 8.26
C ASN A 82 9.93 -6.00 7.85
N ASN A 83 9.99 -7.05 8.68
CA ASN A 83 10.80 -8.25 8.50
C ASN A 83 10.19 -9.26 7.53
N LYS A 84 8.91 -9.11 7.17
CA LYS A 84 8.24 -10.02 6.23
C LYS A 84 8.51 -9.63 4.78
N THR A 85 8.45 -10.63 3.92
CA THR A 85 8.62 -10.50 2.48
C THR A 85 7.28 -10.34 1.78
N LEU A 86 7.28 -9.85 0.54
CA LEU A 86 6.06 -9.75 -0.25
C LEU A 86 5.45 -11.13 -0.54
N ALA A 87 6.27 -12.17 -0.65
CA ALA A 87 5.83 -13.55 -0.80
C ALA A 87 4.89 -13.99 0.35
N ASP A 88 5.19 -13.58 1.59
CA ASP A 88 4.39 -13.92 2.78
C ASP A 88 2.99 -13.31 2.76
N PHE A 89 2.79 -12.25 1.98
CA PHE A 89 1.51 -11.54 1.84
C PHE A 89 0.79 -11.85 0.53
N ARG A 90 1.36 -12.70 -0.33
CA ARG A 90 0.63 -13.21 -1.48
C ARG A 90 -0.49 -14.11 -0.97
N ILE A 91 -1.67 -13.53 -0.84
CA ILE A 91 -2.88 -14.30 -0.65
C ILE A 91 -3.27 -14.76 -2.03
N THR A 92 -3.21 -16.07 -2.25
CA THR A 92 -3.87 -16.73 -3.37
C THR A 92 -5.36 -16.47 -3.19
N PHE A 93 -5.86 -15.39 -3.78
CA PHE A 93 -7.30 -15.15 -3.83
C PHE A 93 -7.81 -16.12 -4.88
N ASP A 94 -8.38 -17.23 -4.44
CA ASP A 94 -8.75 -18.41 -5.25
C ASP A 94 -9.77 -18.14 -6.36
N GLU A 95 -10.17 -16.89 -6.62
CA GLU A 95 -11.28 -16.59 -7.53
C GLU A 95 -11.07 -15.45 -8.53
N LEU A 96 -9.95 -14.72 -8.52
CA LEU A 96 -9.71 -13.71 -9.55
C LEU A 96 -8.23 -13.61 -9.92
N PRO A 97 -7.87 -13.69 -11.22
CA PRO A 97 -6.54 -13.31 -11.68
C PRO A 97 -6.44 -11.79 -11.61
N ILE A 98 -6.29 -11.25 -10.40
CA ILE A 98 -5.92 -9.85 -10.23
C ILE A 98 -4.41 -9.83 -10.49
N ASP A 99 -4.02 -9.29 -11.64
CA ASP A 99 -2.61 -9.15 -12.03
C ASP A 99 -1.78 -8.37 -10.99
N PHE A 100 -2.44 -7.61 -10.11
CA PHE A 100 -1.84 -6.78 -9.08
C PHE A 100 -2.47 -6.95 -7.69
N ILE A 101 -1.67 -6.78 -6.63
CA ILE A 101 -2.12 -6.76 -5.24
C ILE A 101 -2.32 -5.31 -4.79
N ILE A 102 -3.51 -5.00 -4.29
CA ILE A 102 -3.78 -3.69 -3.68
C ILE A 102 -3.40 -3.73 -2.19
N MET A 103 -2.54 -2.80 -1.79
CA MET A 103 -2.17 -2.56 -0.40
C MET A 103 -2.63 -1.18 0.04
N HIS A 104 -3.25 -1.10 1.21
CA HIS A 104 -3.62 0.18 1.82
C HIS A 104 -2.41 0.76 2.54
N VAL A 105 -2.11 2.03 2.28
CA VAL A 105 -1.03 2.78 2.92
C VAL A 105 -1.62 3.85 3.82
N VAL A 106 -1.30 3.75 5.10
CA VAL A 106 -1.72 4.70 6.12
C VAL A 106 -0.50 5.43 6.64
N VAL A 107 -0.53 6.75 6.61
CA VAL A 107 0.49 7.60 7.24
C VAL A 107 0.01 7.94 8.65
N GLN A 108 0.64 7.34 9.65
CA GLN A 108 0.46 7.69 11.05
C GLN A 108 1.66 8.49 11.52
N LEU A 109 1.62 9.81 11.35
CA LEU A 109 2.64 10.68 11.95
C LEU A 109 2.55 10.53 13.48
N ALA A 110 3.65 10.16 14.12
CA ALA A 110 3.73 10.19 15.56
C ALA A 110 3.54 11.65 16.03
N THR A 111 2.34 11.98 16.50
CA THR A 111 2.08 13.28 17.11
C THR A 111 2.96 13.37 18.34
N THR A 112 4.04 14.15 18.30
CA THR A 112 4.72 14.59 19.52
C THR A 112 3.70 15.43 20.29
N LYS A 113 2.92 14.76 21.15
CA LYS A 113 2.03 15.39 22.11
C LYS A 113 2.90 16.18 23.08
N LYS A 114 3.17 17.45 22.78
CA LYS A 114 3.45 18.42 23.83
C LYS A 114 2.10 18.88 24.37
N LYS A 115 1.70 18.30 25.51
CA LYS A 115 1.05 18.94 26.67
C LYS A 115 0.00 18.03 27.34
N THR A 116 0.40 17.56 28.52
CA THR A 116 -0.41 17.34 29.73
C THR A 116 -1.36 16.13 29.77
N GLU A 117 -1.18 15.38 30.87
CA GLU A 117 -2.00 14.30 31.40
C GLU A 117 -3.50 14.46 31.17
N LYS A 118 -4.12 13.38 30.68
CA LYS A 118 -5.07 12.62 31.51
C LYS A 118 -5.15 11.20 30.97
N SER A 119 -4.69 10.28 31.80
CA SER A 119 -5.03 8.86 31.76
C SER A 119 -6.53 8.66 31.64
N LYS A 120 -6.96 7.82 30.69
CA LYS A 120 -8.04 6.86 30.88
C LYS A 120 -7.75 5.63 30.02
N GLU A 121 -7.41 4.55 30.70
CA GLU A 121 -7.82 3.22 30.29
C GLU A 121 -9.35 3.23 30.15
N ASP A 122 -9.87 2.74 29.03
CA ASP A 122 -11.21 2.18 29.00
C ASP A 122 -11.20 0.97 28.05
N VAL A 123 -11.36 -0.16 28.70
CA VAL A 123 -11.65 -1.47 28.16
C VAL A 123 -13.04 -1.42 27.49
N GLN A 124 -13.19 -2.14 26.38
CA GLN A 124 -14.48 -2.54 25.77
C GLN A 124 -15.35 -1.46 25.11
N LYS A 125 -15.31 -1.45 23.76
CA LYS A 125 -16.57 -1.45 23.00
C LYS A 125 -16.40 -2.23 21.70
N LEU A 126 -16.74 -3.53 21.77
CA LEU A 126 -17.14 -4.32 20.62
C LEU A 126 -18.32 -3.60 19.96
N ASN A 127 -18.09 -2.96 18.83
CA ASN A 127 -19.13 -2.58 17.89
C ASN A 127 -19.33 -3.75 16.92
N SER A 128 -20.06 -4.77 17.39
CA SER A 128 -20.69 -5.77 16.53
C SER A 128 -21.68 -5.05 15.62
N CYS A 129 -21.27 -4.76 14.39
CA CYS A 129 -22.19 -4.34 13.35
C CYS A 129 -22.96 -5.59 12.90
N GLY A 130 -24.22 -5.71 13.32
CA GLY A 130 -25.12 -6.76 12.85
C GLY A 130 -25.61 -6.42 11.44
N CYS A 131 -25.02 -7.03 10.43
CA CYS A 131 -25.62 -7.07 9.09
C CYS A 131 -26.73 -8.13 9.10
N VAL A 132 -27.98 -7.69 9.02
CA VAL A 132 -29.09 -8.57 8.61
C VAL A 132 -29.19 -8.45 7.09
N ILE A 133 -29.05 -9.58 6.39
CA ILE A 133 -29.46 -9.70 5.00
C ILE A 133 -30.96 -9.96 5.02
N LEU A 134 -31.74 -9.07 4.42
CA LEU A 134 -33.18 -9.25 4.23
C LEU A 134 -33.48 -9.93 2.90
#